data_AF-A0A532TY92-F1
#
_entry.id   AF-A0A532TY92-F1
#
_cell.length_a   1.000
_cell.length_b   1.000
_cell.length_c   1.000
_cell.angle_alpha   90.00
_cell.angle_beta   90.00
_cell.angle_gamma   90.00
#
_symmetry.space_group_name_H-M   'P 1'
#
loop_
_entity.id
_entity.type
_entity.pdbx_description
1 polymer ?
#
loop_
_entity_poly.entity_id
_entity_poly.type
_entity_poly.pdbx_seq_one_letter_code
_entity_poly.pdbx_strand_id
1 'polypeptide(L)'
;MRLLSCRKAKYALTFFAIAVAALGLFDQSAHTAEAQGTTTLVWEGRLISDISGLSLGGTIIRVSVIGVEGLPIEVSSAHGGWSTSVLSGSKPELGPYAAEVVGLTAGRYIIAPQGIGATVTVEADGTDIIVVEFVQVPRQAPPPPPPPTPGPRWEVRILAVTPNRDLRGSVLRVSVVGEVGLLVEVSSAHGGWSTTGFTGTKPEYGDYVVEFAPLQRADYIIRPQGVDTELKLFLDARSYVFVEFRRREGYKPPPTPTPTTAPPPAAPAPPAPVTVTATPPAAPSPVPIPVTVWTGEVVSNTSSQQMGGYLSTIQVVVEGMKGLPVDVRAGGWTATAVTGTKPECGDFCLEFGGLAPSLYTITPRGLGASVDVVVEGRGVALIRFTSQLIMPPAPIPATTPARATTTASPTQIITSPTKRPSPTATAVPQMVWAARTLWNTSGPASTGGFHSAIQVSVVGLKGLSVEIRSGGWSATALTSTKPECGEFCLEFGGLSGSTYVITPEGLGINHVVTVDGEGFAVVEFYQAPAQPRPEVWAGRVTENIGGGGTRGYFAAIEVVVEGTKWLPVEIRSGAWSATELTGTKPACGGYCLEFGGLVPGTYVITPQGLGVSVTVTVGEGGFAIVDFYRT
;
A
#
# COMPACT_ATOMS: atom_id res chain seq x y z
N MET A 1 -60.92 -12.67 47.91
CA MET A 1 -59.73 -13.55 47.79
C MET A 1 -58.64 -12.72 47.13
N ARG A 2 -57.58 -12.43 47.92
CA ARG A 2 -56.25 -11.82 47.70
C ARG A 2 -55.97 -10.96 46.44
N LEU A 3 -55.33 -9.78 46.51
CA LEU A 3 -55.12 -8.76 47.55
C LEU A 3 -54.50 -7.52 46.87
N LEU A 4 -54.96 -6.37 47.36
CA LEU A 4 -54.65 -4.96 47.09
C LEU A 4 -53.17 -4.51 46.97
N SER A 5 -52.96 -3.50 46.11
CA SER A 5 -52.59 -2.09 46.41
C SER A 5 -51.33 -1.75 47.24
N CYS A 6 -50.75 -0.60 46.85
CA CYS A 6 -50.27 0.53 47.67
C CYS A 6 -48.75 0.78 47.86
N ARG A 7 -48.38 1.98 47.37
CA ARG A 7 -47.63 3.08 48.04
C ARG A 7 -46.10 3.01 48.27
N LYS A 8 -45.45 3.96 47.59
CA LYS A 8 -44.43 4.93 48.03
C LYS A 8 -43.96 4.89 49.50
N ALA A 9 -42.64 4.99 49.68
CA ALA A 9 -42.02 5.79 50.74
C ALA A 9 -40.64 6.33 50.30
N LYS A 10 -40.42 7.63 50.53
CA LYS A 10 -39.11 8.31 50.58
C LYS A 10 -38.64 8.31 52.04
N TYR A 11 -37.34 8.14 52.32
CA TYR A 11 -36.66 8.74 53.47
C TYR A 11 -35.15 8.91 53.18
N ALA A 12 -34.55 9.87 53.87
CA ALA A 12 -33.28 10.54 53.57
C ALA A 12 -32.23 10.39 54.68
N LEU A 13 -30.98 10.71 54.32
CA LEU A 13 -29.89 11.39 55.08
C LEU A 13 -29.10 10.67 56.22
N THR A 14 -27.78 10.60 55.99
CA THR A 14 -26.59 10.94 56.86
C THR A 14 -26.24 10.10 58.11
N PHE A 15 -25.01 9.52 58.16
CA PHE A 15 -23.85 10.02 58.96
C PHE A 15 -22.69 8.98 59.13
N PHE A 16 -21.48 9.53 59.30
CA PHE A 16 -20.26 9.05 59.98
C PHE A 16 -19.03 8.53 59.19
N ALA A 17 -17.89 9.16 59.54
CA ALA A 17 -16.50 8.97 59.10
C ALA A 17 -15.60 8.74 60.36
N ILE A 18 -14.28 8.48 60.13
CA ILE A 18 -13.12 8.50 61.08
C ILE A 18 -12.85 7.13 61.78
N ALA A 19 -11.66 6.50 61.92
CA ALA A 19 -10.22 6.74 61.67
C ALA A 19 -9.42 5.41 61.94
N VAL A 20 -8.38 5.00 61.20
CA VAL A 20 -6.90 5.16 61.40
C VAL A 20 -6.14 3.86 61.80
N ALA A 21 -5.15 3.50 60.95
CA ALA A 21 -3.80 2.89 61.15
C ALA A 21 -3.63 1.60 62.01
N ALA A 22 -2.69 0.67 61.77
CA ALA A 22 -1.36 0.74 61.14
C ALA A 22 -0.77 -0.67 60.83
N LEU A 23 0.22 -0.67 59.91
CA LEU A 23 1.43 -1.51 59.83
C LEU A 23 1.37 -2.98 59.35
N GLY A 24 2.11 -3.22 58.26
CA GLY A 24 2.66 -4.53 57.87
C GLY A 24 3.59 -4.38 56.67
N LEU A 25 4.90 -4.32 56.92
CA LEU A 25 5.99 -4.24 55.94
C LEU A 25 5.96 -5.41 54.94
N PHE A 26 6.14 -5.14 53.64
CA PHE A 26 6.75 -6.11 52.71
C PHE A 26 7.54 -5.40 51.60
N ASP A 27 8.86 -5.61 51.70
CA ASP A 27 9.89 -5.86 50.68
C ASP A 27 9.66 -5.41 49.22
N GLN A 28 10.51 -4.48 48.75
CA GLN A 28 10.64 -4.09 47.35
C GLN A 28 11.61 -5.04 46.63
N SER A 29 11.07 -6.09 46.03
CA SER A 29 11.73 -6.78 44.92
C SER A 29 11.30 -6.12 43.61
N ALA A 30 12.18 -5.31 43.02
CA ALA A 30 11.98 -4.72 41.70
C ALA A 30 12.06 -5.80 40.61
N HIS A 31 10.97 -6.52 40.41
CA HIS A 31 10.74 -7.23 39.16
C HIS A 31 10.47 -6.18 38.07
N THR A 32 11.24 -6.26 36.99
CA THR A 32 11.00 -5.53 35.75
C THR A 32 9.63 -5.97 35.22
N ALA A 33 8.57 -5.24 35.57
CA ALA A 33 7.26 -5.45 35.02
C ALA A 33 7.31 -5.05 33.55
N GLU A 34 7.34 -6.04 32.66
CA GLU A 34 6.99 -5.84 31.25
C GLU A 34 5.62 -5.15 31.23
N ALA A 35 5.57 -3.95 30.64
CA ALA A 35 4.34 -3.21 30.47
C ALA A 35 3.43 -3.99 29.51
N GLN A 36 2.60 -4.87 30.05
CA GLN A 36 1.51 -5.50 29.32
C GLN A 36 0.56 -4.38 28.87
N GLY A 37 0.61 -4.03 27.59
CA GLY A 37 -0.19 -2.96 27.04
C GLY A 37 -1.68 -3.23 27.28
N THR A 38 -2.35 -2.29 27.95
CA THR A 38 -3.79 -2.38 28.19
C THR A 38 -4.49 -2.42 26.84
N THR A 39 -5.16 -3.53 26.55
CA THR A 39 -5.96 -3.67 25.33
C THR A 39 -7.31 -3.02 25.56
N THR A 40 -7.67 -2.05 24.73
CA THR A 40 -8.98 -1.39 24.77
C THR A 40 -9.79 -1.80 23.56
N LEU A 41 -11.06 -2.15 23.77
CA LEU A 41 -11.98 -2.41 22.68
C LEU A 41 -12.38 -1.07 22.03
N VAL A 42 -12.15 -0.95 20.73
CA VAL A 42 -12.59 0.20 19.92
C VAL A 42 -13.55 -0.29 18.84
N TRP A 43 -14.54 0.51 18.50
CA TRP A 43 -15.43 0.21 17.39
C TRP A 43 -14.75 0.53 16.06
N GLU A 44 -14.85 -0.41 15.12
CA GLU A 44 -14.38 -0.29 13.75
C GLU A 44 -15.55 -0.57 12.81
N GLY A 45 -15.78 0.32 11.86
CA GLY A 45 -16.72 0.12 10.77
C GLY A 45 -16.04 -0.52 9.56
N ARG A 46 -16.66 -1.52 8.96
CA ARG A 46 -16.13 -2.30 7.84
C ARG A 46 -17.15 -2.35 6.72
N LEU A 47 -16.72 -2.02 5.50
CA LEU A 47 -17.45 -2.37 4.29
C LEU A 47 -17.21 -3.85 4.03
N ILE A 48 -18.29 -4.61 4.00
CA ILE A 48 -18.24 -6.06 3.91
C ILE A 48 -18.46 -6.53 2.47
N SER A 49 -19.49 -6.02 1.82
CA SER A 49 -19.78 -6.31 0.43
C SER A 49 -20.41 -5.10 -0.26
N ASP A 50 -20.17 -5.00 -1.55
CA ASP A 50 -20.74 -4.00 -2.44
C ASP A 50 -21.12 -4.72 -3.74
N ILE A 51 -22.41 -4.98 -3.91
CA ILE A 51 -22.94 -5.75 -5.05
C ILE A 51 -23.73 -4.80 -5.94
N SER A 52 -23.13 -4.40 -7.06
CA SER A 52 -23.72 -3.46 -8.03
C SER A 52 -24.45 -4.18 -9.17
N GLY A 53 -25.20 -3.40 -9.96
CA GLY A 53 -25.82 -3.87 -11.22
C GLY A 53 -27.06 -4.75 -11.02
N LEU A 54 -27.71 -4.68 -9.86
CA LEU A 54 -28.93 -5.43 -9.59
C LEU A 54 -30.15 -4.67 -10.17
N SER A 55 -31.19 -5.38 -10.58
CA SER A 55 -32.41 -4.74 -11.11
C SER A 55 -33.32 -4.26 -9.96
N LEU A 56 -32.78 -3.40 -9.08
CA LEU A 56 -33.45 -2.85 -7.89
C LEU A 56 -34.03 -1.46 -8.16
N GLY A 57 -35.05 -1.06 -7.40
CA GLY A 57 -35.63 0.29 -7.45
C GLY A 57 -34.83 1.36 -6.70
N GLY A 58 -33.55 1.14 -6.44
CA GLY A 58 -32.68 1.95 -5.57
C GLY A 58 -31.62 1.09 -4.87
N THR A 59 -30.54 1.72 -4.39
CA THR A 59 -29.53 1.08 -3.55
C THR A 59 -30.14 0.71 -2.19
N ILE A 60 -29.69 -0.42 -1.65
CA ILE A 60 -30.00 -0.92 -0.32
C ILE A 60 -28.72 -0.92 0.52
N ILE A 61 -28.73 -0.27 1.69
CA ILE A 61 -27.67 -0.37 2.69
C ILE A 61 -28.15 -1.26 3.84
N ARG A 62 -27.44 -2.36 4.07
CA ARG A 62 -27.60 -3.23 5.24
C ARG A 62 -26.47 -2.93 6.21
N VAL A 63 -26.82 -2.64 7.44
CA VAL A 63 -25.84 -2.24 8.46
C VAL A 63 -26.07 -3.02 9.74
N SER A 64 -25.01 -3.57 10.34
CA SER A 64 -25.08 -4.24 11.64
C SER A 64 -24.11 -3.61 12.65
N VAL A 65 -24.55 -3.46 13.90
CA VAL A 65 -23.69 -3.05 15.02
C VAL A 65 -23.53 -4.24 15.96
N ILE A 66 -22.49 -5.04 15.74
CA ILE A 66 -22.38 -6.37 16.33
C ILE A 66 -22.32 -6.29 17.86
N GLY A 67 -23.28 -6.92 18.53
CA GLY A 67 -23.38 -6.95 19.99
C GLY A 67 -24.24 -5.83 20.59
N VAL A 68 -24.79 -4.91 19.78
CA VAL A 68 -25.64 -3.81 20.27
C VAL A 68 -26.92 -3.73 19.46
N GLU A 69 -28.05 -4.02 20.09
CA GLU A 69 -29.40 -3.85 19.55
C GLU A 69 -29.99 -2.49 19.98
N GLY A 70 -30.88 -1.91 19.17
CA GLY A 70 -31.57 -0.66 19.45
C GLY A 70 -30.69 0.59 19.36
N LEU A 71 -29.47 0.48 18.85
CA LEU A 71 -28.59 1.63 18.65
C LEU A 71 -29.05 2.43 17.41
N PRO A 72 -29.28 3.75 17.53
CA PRO A 72 -29.57 4.57 16.36
C PRO A 72 -28.39 4.61 15.39
N ILE A 73 -28.65 4.30 14.14
CA ILE A 73 -27.71 4.36 13.02
C ILE A 73 -28.18 5.47 12.11
N GLU A 74 -27.38 6.52 11.97
CA GLU A 74 -27.64 7.59 11.04
C GLU A 74 -27.04 7.25 9.67
N VAL A 75 -27.84 7.36 8.62
CA VAL A 75 -27.38 7.24 7.23
C VAL A 75 -27.69 8.56 6.55
N SER A 76 -26.67 9.25 6.05
CA SER A 76 -26.81 10.59 5.46
C SER A 76 -26.08 10.70 4.12
N SER A 77 -26.58 11.56 3.25
CA SER A 77 -25.86 11.94 2.03
C SER A 77 -24.62 12.75 2.40
N ALA A 78 -23.45 12.40 1.87
CA ALA A 78 -22.19 13.11 2.13
C ALA A 78 -22.20 14.54 1.57
N HIS A 79 -23.05 14.82 0.59
CA HIS A 79 -23.25 16.16 0.03
C HIS A 79 -24.30 16.99 0.80
N GLY A 80 -24.87 16.43 1.87
CA GLY A 80 -25.95 17.03 2.64
C GLY A 80 -27.32 16.89 1.97
N GLY A 81 -28.36 17.42 2.63
CA GLY A 81 -29.72 17.51 2.09
C GLY A 81 -30.62 16.28 2.29
N TRP A 82 -30.08 15.13 2.70
CA TRP A 82 -30.85 13.95 3.07
C TRP A 82 -30.18 13.18 4.20
N SER A 83 -30.98 12.70 5.15
CA SER A 83 -30.57 11.77 6.20
C SER A 83 -31.77 10.96 6.69
N THR A 84 -31.50 9.75 7.19
CA THR A 84 -32.47 8.91 7.89
C THR A 84 -31.81 8.25 9.09
N SER A 85 -32.62 7.75 10.02
CA SER A 85 -32.15 6.95 11.14
C SER A 85 -32.90 5.62 11.22
N VAL A 86 -32.15 4.54 11.41
CA VAL A 86 -32.67 3.19 11.64
C VAL A 86 -32.06 2.63 12.93
N LEU A 87 -32.74 1.71 13.60
CA LEU A 87 -32.23 1.08 14.82
C LEU A 87 -31.52 -0.23 14.48
N SER A 88 -30.34 -0.49 15.06
CA SER A 88 -29.73 -1.81 14.98
C SER A 88 -30.69 -2.89 15.51
N GLY A 89 -30.77 -4.02 14.82
CA GLY A 89 -31.70 -5.13 15.12
C GLY A 89 -33.14 -4.92 14.62
N SER A 90 -33.44 -3.83 13.90
CA SER A 90 -34.76 -3.63 13.28
C SER A 90 -35.08 -4.62 12.14
N LYS A 91 -34.08 -5.38 11.67
CA LYS A 91 -34.19 -6.41 10.63
C LYS A 91 -33.63 -7.76 11.10
N PRO A 92 -34.26 -8.40 12.09
CA PRO A 92 -33.74 -9.63 12.70
C PRO A 92 -33.56 -10.78 11.71
N GLU A 93 -34.31 -10.79 10.60
CA GLU A 93 -34.17 -11.75 9.50
C GLU A 93 -32.81 -11.68 8.77
N LEU A 94 -32.12 -10.53 8.83
CA LEU A 94 -30.76 -10.33 8.31
C LEU A 94 -29.68 -10.56 9.38
N GLY A 95 -30.10 -10.78 10.62
CA GLY A 95 -29.25 -10.94 11.80
C GLY A 95 -29.75 -10.11 12.99
N PRO A 96 -29.43 -10.51 14.24
CA PRO A 96 -30.00 -9.90 15.45
C PRO A 96 -29.62 -8.44 15.66
N TYR A 97 -28.59 -7.94 14.97
CA TYR A 97 -28.10 -6.56 15.07
C TYR A 97 -28.28 -5.78 13.77
N ALA A 98 -28.90 -6.38 12.75
CA ALA A 98 -28.99 -5.81 11.43
C ALA A 98 -30.12 -4.77 11.33
N ALA A 99 -29.88 -3.75 10.52
CA ALA A 99 -30.85 -2.76 10.08
C ALA A 99 -30.69 -2.58 8.56
N GLU A 100 -31.74 -2.07 7.91
CA GLU A 100 -31.75 -1.90 6.46
C GLU A 100 -32.32 -0.53 6.09
N VAL A 101 -31.68 0.13 5.13
CA VAL A 101 -32.13 1.36 4.48
C VAL A 101 -32.28 1.05 3.00
N VAL A 102 -33.47 1.32 2.43
CA VAL A 102 -33.81 0.97 1.05
C VAL A 102 -34.15 2.22 0.23
N GLY A 103 -34.09 2.11 -1.09
CA GLY A 103 -34.55 3.15 -2.02
C GLY A 103 -33.61 4.35 -2.09
N LEU A 104 -32.32 4.13 -1.86
CA LEU A 104 -31.30 5.17 -1.98
C LEU A 104 -30.98 5.42 -3.45
N THR A 105 -30.85 6.68 -3.82
CA THR A 105 -30.39 7.08 -5.15
C THR A 105 -28.89 6.88 -5.27
N ALA A 106 -28.36 6.94 -6.49
CA ALA A 106 -26.91 7.02 -6.68
C ALA A 106 -26.32 8.21 -5.91
N GLY A 107 -25.18 8.00 -5.25
CA GLY A 107 -24.48 9.03 -4.51
C GLY A 107 -23.63 8.48 -3.36
N ARG A 108 -22.97 9.41 -2.67
CA ARG A 108 -22.08 9.11 -1.56
C ARG A 108 -22.83 9.18 -0.23
N TYR A 109 -22.71 8.13 0.58
CA TYR A 109 -23.41 8.01 1.87
C TYR A 109 -22.45 7.83 3.04
N ILE A 110 -22.78 8.45 4.18
CA ILE A 110 -22.08 8.32 5.47
C ILE A 110 -23.00 7.56 6.42
N ILE A 111 -22.46 6.48 6.99
CA ILE A 111 -23.14 5.58 7.93
C ILE A 111 -22.48 5.74 9.29
N ALA A 112 -23.24 6.20 10.28
CA ALA A 112 -22.72 6.60 11.59
C ALA A 112 -23.65 6.10 12.72
N PRO A 113 -23.32 4.96 13.38
CA PRO A 113 -23.99 4.57 14.60
C PRO A 113 -23.68 5.56 15.73
N GLN A 114 -24.72 6.05 16.40
CA GLN A 114 -24.58 7.12 17.37
C GLN A 114 -23.80 6.64 18.60
N GLY A 115 -22.89 7.49 19.10
CA GLY A 115 -22.21 7.27 20.39
C GLY A 115 -21.06 6.26 20.39
N ILE A 116 -20.76 5.58 19.27
CA ILE A 116 -19.64 4.61 19.19
C ILE A 116 -18.37 5.17 18.53
N GLY A 117 -18.45 6.37 17.94
CA GLY A 117 -17.28 7.07 17.38
C GLY A 117 -16.67 6.45 16.11
N ALA A 118 -17.40 5.55 15.45
CA ALA A 118 -17.02 4.92 14.19
C ALA A 118 -17.97 5.35 13.07
N THR A 119 -17.43 5.52 11.87
CA THR A 119 -18.21 5.85 10.66
C THR A 119 -17.68 5.05 9.46
N VAL A 120 -18.56 4.80 8.49
CA VAL A 120 -18.20 4.21 7.19
C VAL A 120 -18.81 5.08 6.10
N THR A 121 -18.02 5.35 5.05
CA THR A 121 -18.49 6.08 3.86
C THR A 121 -18.51 5.12 2.68
N VAL A 122 -19.61 5.12 1.93
CA VAL A 122 -19.83 4.23 0.78
C VAL A 122 -20.30 5.04 -0.43
N GLU A 123 -20.00 4.54 -1.63
CA GLU A 123 -20.52 5.06 -2.89
C GLU A 123 -21.61 4.12 -3.37
N ALA A 124 -22.76 4.68 -3.74
CA ALA A 124 -23.90 3.93 -4.27
C ALA A 124 -24.14 4.33 -5.74
N ASP A 125 -24.39 3.35 -6.61
CA ASP A 125 -24.74 3.53 -8.02
C ASP A 125 -26.26 3.64 -8.27
N GLY A 126 -27.07 3.46 -7.22
CA GLY A 126 -28.54 3.48 -7.28
C GLY A 126 -29.17 2.12 -7.51
N THR A 127 -28.37 1.05 -7.60
CA THR A 127 -28.78 -0.33 -7.82
C THR A 127 -28.08 -1.32 -6.89
N ASP A 128 -27.25 -0.87 -5.96
CA ASP A 128 -26.41 -1.77 -5.16
C ASP A 128 -27.13 -2.43 -3.99
N ILE A 129 -26.54 -3.51 -3.48
CA ILE A 129 -26.68 -3.93 -2.10
C ILE A 129 -25.31 -3.77 -1.40
N ILE A 130 -25.25 -2.83 -0.47
CA ILE A 130 -24.06 -2.50 0.31
C ILE A 130 -24.24 -3.06 1.73
N VAL A 131 -23.28 -3.84 2.22
CA VAL A 131 -23.29 -4.41 3.57
C VAL A 131 -22.18 -3.80 4.40
N VAL A 132 -22.52 -3.27 5.57
CA VAL A 132 -21.60 -2.63 6.52
C VAL A 132 -21.73 -3.25 7.90
N GLU A 133 -20.61 -3.53 8.55
CA GLU A 133 -20.58 -4.02 9.93
C GLU A 133 -19.73 -3.12 10.82
N PHE A 134 -20.23 -2.84 12.01
CA PHE A 134 -19.48 -2.23 13.09
C PHE A 134 -19.16 -3.30 14.13
N VAL A 135 -17.88 -3.53 14.39
CA VAL A 135 -17.39 -4.54 15.32
C VAL A 135 -16.45 -3.93 16.35
N GLN A 136 -16.46 -4.46 17.57
CA GLN A 136 -15.43 -4.13 18.56
C GLN A 136 -14.17 -4.91 18.25
N VAL A 137 -13.08 -4.19 17.99
CA VAL A 137 -11.76 -4.79 17.82
C VAL A 137 -10.88 -4.48 19.03
N PRO A 138 -10.18 -5.48 19.58
CA PRO A 138 -9.14 -5.24 20.57
C PRO A 138 -8.03 -4.44 19.91
N ARG A 139 -7.90 -3.17 20.29
CA ARG A 139 -6.77 -2.35 19.90
C ARG A 139 -5.91 -2.19 21.12
N GLN A 140 -4.66 -2.63 21.01
CA GLN A 140 -3.66 -2.30 22.02
C GLN A 140 -3.65 -0.78 22.15
N ALA A 141 -3.82 -0.26 23.37
CA ALA A 141 -3.65 1.16 23.60
C ALA A 141 -2.29 1.52 23.00
N PRO A 142 -2.21 2.53 22.11
CA PRO A 142 -0.93 2.96 21.59
C PRO A 142 -0.01 3.17 22.79
N PRO A 143 1.26 2.71 22.72
CA PRO A 143 2.21 2.93 23.80
C PRO A 143 2.13 4.40 24.22
N PRO A 144 2.24 4.72 25.52
CA PRO A 144 2.11 6.09 26.01
C PRO A 144 2.92 6.99 25.08
N PRO A 145 2.30 8.05 24.53
CA PRO A 145 2.94 8.83 23.51
C PRO A 145 4.33 9.21 24.02
N PRO A 146 5.38 9.05 23.20
CA PRO A 146 6.69 9.54 23.59
C PRO A 146 6.52 11.00 24.05
N PRO A 147 7.30 11.46 25.06
CA PRO A 147 7.23 12.83 25.55
C PRO A 147 7.12 13.77 24.35
N PRO A 148 6.18 14.76 24.38
CA PRO A 148 5.66 15.41 23.20
C PRO A 148 6.80 15.72 22.25
N THR A 149 6.83 15.00 21.12
CA THR A 149 7.72 15.33 20.03
C THR A 149 7.52 16.82 19.79
N PRO A 150 8.59 17.65 19.84
CA PRO A 150 8.46 19.06 19.59
C PRO A 150 7.60 19.24 18.34
N GLY A 151 6.48 19.97 18.46
CA GLY A 151 5.62 20.23 17.33
C GLY A 151 6.44 20.78 16.16
N PRO A 152 5.95 20.65 14.91
CA PRO A 152 6.73 21.04 13.75
C PRO A 152 7.25 22.46 13.91
N ARG A 153 8.52 22.64 13.56
CA ARG A 153 9.26 23.91 13.60
C ARG A 153 8.54 24.98 12.78
N TRP A 154 7.77 24.57 11.78
CA TRP A 154 7.04 25.42 10.86
C TRP A 154 5.53 25.32 11.05
N GLU A 155 4.85 26.47 11.01
CA GLU A 155 3.40 26.53 10.84
C GLU A 155 3.04 26.98 9.43
N VAL A 156 1.91 26.50 8.92
CA VAL A 156 1.38 26.86 7.60
C VAL A 156 0.04 27.56 7.74
N ARG A 157 -0.20 28.58 6.92
CA ARG A 157 -1.45 29.35 6.87
C ARG A 157 -1.86 29.62 5.43
N ILE A 158 -3.16 29.56 5.16
CA ILE A 158 -3.73 30.10 3.92
C ILE A 158 -4.04 31.57 4.18
N LEU A 159 -3.30 32.47 3.55
CA LEU A 159 -3.44 33.91 3.75
C LEU A 159 -4.63 34.49 2.97
N ALA A 160 -4.86 33.99 1.75
CA ALA A 160 -5.94 34.47 0.90
C ALA A 160 -6.42 33.40 -0.09
N VAL A 161 -7.72 33.42 -0.36
CA VAL A 161 -8.37 32.71 -1.48
C VAL A 161 -9.25 33.73 -2.19
N THR A 162 -8.93 34.08 -3.42
CA THR A 162 -9.66 35.07 -4.21
C THR A 162 -10.18 34.42 -5.50
N PRO A 163 -11.49 34.14 -5.58
CA PRO A 163 -12.09 33.60 -6.79
C PRO A 163 -11.91 34.57 -7.97
N ASN A 164 -11.55 34.04 -9.13
CA ASN A 164 -11.50 34.77 -10.38
C ASN A 164 -11.92 33.85 -11.53
N ARG A 165 -13.10 34.13 -12.10
CA ARG A 165 -13.73 33.27 -13.12
C ARG A 165 -13.07 33.35 -14.50
N ASP A 166 -12.22 34.34 -14.72
CA ASP A 166 -11.51 34.56 -15.99
C ASP A 166 -10.22 33.76 -16.09
N LEU A 167 -9.81 33.11 -14.99
CA LEU A 167 -8.66 32.23 -14.97
C LEU A 167 -8.93 30.92 -15.73
N ARG A 168 -7.89 30.40 -16.40
CA ARG A 168 -7.88 29.07 -17.04
C ARG A 168 -7.54 27.92 -16.08
N GLY A 169 -7.20 28.25 -14.84
CA GLY A 169 -6.76 27.36 -13.76
C GLY A 169 -6.44 28.19 -12.52
N SER A 170 -6.38 27.57 -11.35
CA SER A 170 -6.01 28.28 -10.12
C SER A 170 -4.54 28.71 -10.17
N VAL A 171 -4.24 29.83 -9.53
CA VAL A 171 -2.87 30.33 -9.34
C VAL A 171 -2.53 30.16 -7.87
N LEU A 172 -1.56 29.31 -7.57
CA LEU A 172 -1.10 29.06 -6.21
C LEU A 172 0.22 29.78 -5.95
N ARG A 173 0.25 30.66 -4.96
CA ARG A 173 1.45 31.33 -4.46
C ARG A 173 1.83 30.72 -3.12
N VAL A 174 3.09 30.32 -3.00
CA VAL A 174 3.63 29.73 -1.78
C VAL A 174 4.79 30.60 -1.30
N SER A 175 4.67 31.13 -0.09
CA SER A 175 5.73 31.86 0.61
C SER A 175 6.35 30.96 1.68
N VAL A 176 7.68 30.90 1.75
CA VAL A 176 8.39 30.24 2.86
C VAL A 176 9.27 31.26 3.55
N VAL A 177 8.73 31.89 4.58
CA VAL A 177 9.30 33.11 5.17
C VAL A 177 10.73 32.91 5.65
N GLY A 178 11.65 33.70 5.11
CA GLY A 178 13.08 33.68 5.47
C GLY A 178 13.93 32.72 4.64
N GLU A 179 13.35 31.97 3.72
CA GLU A 179 14.07 30.98 2.89
C GLU A 179 13.91 31.33 1.41
N VAL A 180 14.86 32.09 0.85
CA VAL A 180 14.94 32.35 -0.60
C VAL A 180 15.65 31.17 -1.29
N GLY A 181 15.21 30.77 -2.48
CA GLY A 181 15.80 29.67 -3.22
C GLY A 181 15.47 28.29 -2.65
N LEU A 182 14.50 28.19 -1.75
CA LEU A 182 14.01 26.93 -1.21
C LEU A 182 13.11 26.24 -2.22
N LEU A 183 13.36 24.96 -2.49
CA LEU A 183 12.52 24.17 -3.37
C LEU A 183 11.16 23.91 -2.71
N VAL A 184 10.09 24.18 -3.45
CA VAL A 184 8.71 23.85 -3.09
C VAL A 184 8.17 22.88 -4.12
N GLU A 185 7.75 21.71 -3.68
CA GLU A 185 7.04 20.74 -4.50
C GLU A 185 5.53 20.92 -4.34
N VAL A 186 4.79 20.86 -5.45
CA VAL A 186 3.33 20.79 -5.47
C VAL A 186 2.94 19.56 -6.26
N SER A 187 2.19 18.64 -5.64
CA SER A 187 1.74 17.38 -6.26
C SER A 187 0.23 17.24 -6.15
N SER A 188 -0.40 16.54 -7.08
CA SER A 188 -1.79 16.11 -6.92
C SER A 188 -1.86 15.01 -5.85
N ALA A 189 -2.89 15.05 -5.00
CA ALA A 189 -3.03 14.11 -3.89
C ALA A 189 -3.13 12.64 -4.34
N HIS A 190 -3.57 12.41 -5.58
CA HIS A 190 -3.72 11.09 -6.19
C HIS A 190 -2.47 10.60 -6.96
N GLY A 191 -1.36 11.35 -6.95
CA GLY A 191 -0.07 10.87 -7.45
C GLY A 191 0.12 10.88 -8.98
N GLY A 192 -0.74 11.57 -9.74
CA GLY A 192 -0.67 11.62 -11.21
C GLY A 192 0.05 12.85 -11.79
N TRP A 193 0.38 13.84 -10.97
CA TRP A 193 1.01 15.08 -11.41
C TRP A 193 1.84 15.69 -10.28
N SER A 194 2.99 16.26 -10.60
CA SER A 194 3.78 17.07 -9.68
C SER A 194 4.60 18.12 -10.43
N THR A 195 4.90 19.21 -9.76
CA THR A 195 5.83 20.24 -10.23
C THR A 195 6.61 20.80 -9.05
N THR A 196 7.71 21.48 -9.34
CA THR A 196 8.55 22.13 -8.34
C THR A 196 8.87 23.56 -8.74
N GLY A 197 9.09 24.43 -7.76
CA GLY A 197 9.58 25.79 -8.00
C GLY A 197 10.40 26.28 -6.81
N PHE A 198 11.19 27.32 -7.01
CA PHE A 198 12.04 27.89 -5.97
C PHE A 198 11.45 29.20 -5.44
N THR A 199 11.43 29.37 -4.12
CA THR A 199 11.03 30.63 -3.49
C THR A 199 11.92 31.79 -3.93
N GLY A 200 11.34 32.99 -4.03
CA GLY A 200 12.01 34.20 -4.52
C GLY A 200 12.03 34.37 -6.04
N THR A 201 11.39 33.47 -6.77
CA THR A 201 11.18 33.61 -8.22
C THR A 201 10.08 34.62 -8.57
N LYS A 202 9.31 35.07 -7.59
CA LYS A 202 8.22 36.05 -7.73
C LYS A 202 8.33 37.21 -6.72
N PRO A 203 9.41 38.02 -6.79
CA PRO A 203 9.67 39.09 -5.83
C PRO A 203 8.56 40.15 -5.78
N GLU A 204 7.77 40.31 -6.85
CA GLU A 204 6.60 41.20 -6.88
C GLU A 204 5.50 40.82 -5.86
N TYR A 205 5.52 39.59 -5.33
CA TYR A 205 4.62 39.10 -4.29
C TYR A 205 5.33 38.88 -2.94
N GLY A 206 6.63 39.19 -2.86
CA GLY A 206 7.50 39.01 -1.70
C GLY A 206 8.74 38.17 -2.02
N ASP A 207 9.84 38.45 -1.33
CA ASP A 207 11.16 37.85 -1.58
C ASP A 207 11.21 36.33 -1.39
N TYR A 208 10.22 35.75 -0.72
CA TYR A 208 10.15 34.32 -0.39
C TYR A 208 9.07 33.58 -1.20
N VAL A 209 8.54 34.19 -2.26
CA VAL A 209 7.38 33.64 -2.98
C VAL A 209 7.78 32.87 -4.23
N VAL A 210 7.13 31.73 -4.43
CA VAL A 210 7.06 30.99 -5.68
C VAL A 210 5.60 30.89 -6.13
N GLU A 211 5.35 30.89 -7.44
CA GLU A 211 4.01 30.76 -8.01
C GLU A 211 3.90 29.54 -8.93
N PHE A 212 2.76 28.86 -8.84
CA PHE A 212 2.39 27.72 -9.66
C PHE A 212 1.08 28.03 -10.38
N ALA A 213 1.13 28.06 -11.70
CA ALA A 213 -0.04 28.30 -12.54
C ALA A 213 0.17 27.78 -13.97
N PRO A 214 -0.91 27.43 -14.69
CA PRO A 214 -2.27 27.22 -14.17
C PRO A 214 -2.41 25.84 -13.51
N LEU A 215 -3.11 25.75 -12.38
CA LEU A 215 -3.43 24.49 -11.71
C LEU A 215 -4.88 24.07 -11.96
N GLN A 216 -5.10 22.79 -12.27
CA GLN A 216 -6.43 22.23 -12.51
C GLN A 216 -7.20 21.98 -11.21
N ARG A 217 -8.49 21.68 -11.32
CA ARG A 217 -9.34 21.39 -10.17
C ARG A 217 -8.95 20.04 -9.57
N ALA A 218 -8.37 20.04 -8.38
CA ALA A 218 -7.96 18.82 -7.66
C ALA A 218 -7.56 19.14 -6.22
N ASP A 219 -7.35 18.10 -5.43
CA ASP A 219 -6.60 18.16 -4.17
C ASP A 219 -5.10 18.15 -4.44
N TYR A 220 -4.38 19.09 -3.83
CA TYR A 220 -2.94 19.24 -3.94
C TYR A 220 -2.25 19.09 -2.59
N ILE A 221 -1.00 18.61 -2.62
CA ILE A 221 -0.09 18.57 -1.48
C ILE A 221 1.12 19.44 -1.79
N ILE A 222 1.41 20.37 -0.88
CA ILE A 222 2.49 21.36 -0.99
C ILE A 222 3.57 21.01 0.03
N ARG A 223 4.81 20.78 -0.44
CA ARG A 223 5.96 20.36 0.37
C ARG A 223 7.17 21.25 0.10
N PRO A 224 7.45 22.24 0.96
CA PRO A 224 8.74 22.92 0.92
C PRO A 224 9.85 21.99 1.44
N GLN A 225 10.95 21.88 0.72
CA GLN A 225 12.07 21.03 1.08
C GLN A 225 12.67 21.47 2.42
N GLY A 226 12.89 20.55 3.34
CA GLY A 226 13.48 20.86 4.66
C GLY A 226 12.52 21.57 5.64
N VAL A 227 11.26 21.75 5.25
CA VAL A 227 10.17 22.17 6.13
C VAL A 227 9.44 20.92 6.62
N ASP A 228 9.23 20.81 7.92
CA ASP A 228 8.62 19.65 8.59
C ASP A 228 7.08 19.69 8.60
N THR A 229 6.50 20.52 7.74
CA THR A 229 5.06 20.73 7.58
C THR A 229 4.70 20.68 6.10
N GLU A 230 3.67 19.92 5.76
CA GLU A 230 3.03 19.93 4.42
C GLU A 230 1.62 20.54 4.51
N LEU A 231 1.12 21.10 3.41
CA LEU A 231 -0.26 21.57 3.30
C LEU A 231 -1.03 20.77 2.26
N LYS A 232 -2.21 20.26 2.63
CA LYS A 232 -3.20 19.71 1.72
C LYS A 232 -4.28 20.75 1.45
N LEU A 233 -4.56 21.00 0.18
CA LEU A 233 -5.44 22.10 -0.26
C LEU A 233 -6.20 21.68 -1.52
N PHE A 234 -7.52 21.85 -1.50
CA PHE A 234 -8.34 21.75 -2.69
C PHE A 234 -8.28 23.06 -3.50
N LEU A 235 -7.98 22.97 -4.80
CA LEU A 235 -8.08 24.10 -5.73
C LEU A 235 -9.27 23.89 -6.67
N ASP A 236 -10.08 24.94 -6.85
CA ASP A 236 -11.31 24.93 -7.65
C ASP A 236 -11.12 25.23 -9.14
N ALA A 237 -9.87 25.32 -9.59
CA ALA A 237 -9.42 25.79 -10.91
C ALA A 237 -9.69 27.26 -11.25
N ARG A 238 -10.28 28.07 -10.34
CA ARG A 238 -10.66 29.45 -10.65
C ARG A 238 -10.43 30.40 -9.47
N SER A 239 -9.30 30.24 -8.79
CA SER A 239 -8.93 31.08 -7.64
C SER A 239 -7.45 31.42 -7.63
N TYR A 240 -7.11 32.62 -7.14
CA TYR A 240 -5.80 32.92 -6.60
C TYR A 240 -5.75 32.43 -5.16
N VAL A 241 -4.77 31.59 -4.82
CA VAL A 241 -4.55 31.12 -3.45
C VAL A 241 -3.16 31.49 -3.00
N PHE A 242 -3.05 32.09 -1.81
CA PHE A 242 -1.78 32.47 -1.22
C PHE A 242 -1.58 31.69 0.08
N VAL A 243 -0.49 30.92 0.14
CA VAL A 243 -0.10 30.08 1.29
C VAL A 243 1.22 30.59 1.85
N GLU A 244 1.35 30.60 3.17
CA GLU A 244 2.56 30.98 3.87
C GLU A 244 2.99 29.88 4.84
N PHE A 245 4.25 29.45 4.73
CA PHE A 245 4.97 28.67 5.72
C PHE A 245 5.88 29.61 6.51
N ARG A 246 5.76 29.62 7.83
CA ARG A 246 6.62 30.44 8.70
C ARG A 246 7.09 29.65 9.91
N ARG A 247 8.30 29.95 10.39
CA ARG A 247 8.82 29.32 11.62
C ARG A 247 7.92 29.71 12.80
N ARG A 248 7.64 28.75 13.67
CA ARG A 248 6.87 29.00 14.89
C ARG A 248 7.69 29.88 15.83
N GLU A 249 7.13 31.02 16.25
CA GLU A 249 7.78 31.89 17.21
C GLU A 249 8.04 31.15 18.53
N GLY A 250 9.26 31.28 19.08
CA GLY A 250 9.67 30.62 20.32
C GLY A 250 10.18 29.18 20.17
N TYR A 251 10.31 28.64 18.96
CA TYR A 251 10.95 27.34 18.76
C TYR A 251 12.45 27.41 19.10
N LYS A 252 12.85 26.81 20.22
CA LYS A 252 14.26 26.55 20.56
C LYS A 252 14.61 25.16 20.00
N PRO A 253 15.54 25.05 19.04
CA PRO A 253 15.92 23.74 18.53
C PRO A 253 16.42 22.88 19.70
N PRO A 254 16.06 21.59 19.74
CA PRO A 254 16.71 20.67 20.66
C PRO A 254 18.23 20.78 20.43
N PRO A 255 19.06 20.75 21.48
CA PRO A 255 20.49 20.84 21.32
C PRO A 255 20.91 19.81 20.27
N THR A 256 21.53 20.28 19.19
CA THR A 256 22.12 19.40 18.17
C THR A 256 22.92 18.34 18.92
N PRO A 257 22.63 17.04 18.76
CA PRO A 257 23.41 16.03 19.45
C PRO A 257 24.87 16.26 19.07
N THR A 258 25.67 16.67 20.05
CA THR A 258 27.11 16.81 19.85
C THR A 258 27.58 15.48 19.29
N PRO A 259 28.23 15.46 18.11
CA PRO A 259 28.70 14.21 17.52
C PRO A 259 29.54 13.51 18.59
N THR A 260 29.01 12.41 19.13
CA THR A 260 29.75 11.57 20.05
C THR A 260 30.86 10.99 19.21
N THR A 261 32.06 11.51 19.44
CA THR A 261 33.29 11.01 18.82
C THR A 261 33.36 9.54 19.18
N ALA A 262 33.09 8.66 18.21
CA ALA A 262 33.19 7.23 18.43
C ALA A 262 34.61 6.95 18.94
N PRO A 263 34.77 6.22 20.07
CA PRO A 263 36.07 5.79 20.52
C PRO A 263 36.75 4.99 19.40
N PRO A 264 38.07 5.15 19.19
CA PRO A 264 38.80 4.38 18.20
C PRO A 264 38.59 2.87 18.45
N PRO A 265 38.47 2.04 17.39
CA PRO A 265 38.16 0.63 17.53
C PRO A 265 39.18 -0.06 18.43
N ALA A 266 38.71 -0.71 19.50
CA ALA A 266 39.54 -1.54 20.34
C ALA A 266 40.08 -2.72 19.51
N ALA A 267 41.38 -2.96 19.62
CA ALA A 267 42.08 -4.01 18.90
C ALA A 267 41.53 -5.41 19.25
N PRO A 268 41.53 -6.37 18.31
CA PRO A 268 40.94 -7.69 18.50
C PRO A 268 41.58 -8.47 19.66
N ALA A 269 40.75 -9.09 20.49
CA ALA A 269 41.19 -10.02 21.53
C ALA A 269 41.77 -11.32 20.93
N PRO A 270 42.80 -11.93 21.55
CA PRO A 270 43.41 -13.15 21.05
C PRO A 270 42.51 -14.39 21.29
N PRO A 271 42.64 -15.42 20.44
CA PRO A 271 41.84 -16.65 20.50
C PRO A 271 42.22 -17.55 21.68
N ALA A 272 41.21 -18.23 22.23
CA ALA A 272 41.32 -19.28 23.25
C ALA A 272 41.96 -20.57 22.69
N PRO A 273 42.42 -21.51 23.55
CA PRO A 273 43.18 -22.68 23.13
C PRO A 273 42.39 -23.60 22.20
N VAL A 274 43.04 -24.01 21.11
CA VAL A 274 42.54 -24.97 20.13
C VAL A 274 42.57 -26.39 20.69
N THR A 275 41.38 -26.97 20.88
CA THR A 275 41.17 -28.42 20.88
C THR A 275 41.23 -28.90 19.44
N VAL A 276 42.04 -29.93 19.17
CA VAL A 276 42.26 -30.50 17.85
C VAL A 276 40.98 -31.22 17.39
N THR A 277 40.19 -30.56 16.55
CA THR A 277 39.05 -31.18 15.85
C THR A 277 39.40 -31.27 14.37
N ALA A 278 39.15 -32.43 13.78
CA ALA A 278 39.49 -32.79 12.42
C ALA A 278 39.10 -31.72 11.38
N THR A 279 40.04 -31.42 10.47
CA THR A 279 39.92 -30.47 9.36
C THR A 279 38.70 -30.81 8.49
N PRO A 280 37.67 -29.94 8.42
CA PRO A 280 36.59 -30.08 7.46
C PRO A 280 37.11 -29.80 6.04
N PRO A 281 36.46 -30.36 5.01
CA PRO A 281 36.77 -30.07 3.62
C PRO A 281 36.73 -28.56 3.36
N ALA A 282 37.68 -28.04 2.59
CA ALA A 282 37.74 -26.63 2.22
C ALA A 282 36.38 -26.15 1.71
N ALA A 283 35.83 -25.14 2.37
CA ALA A 283 34.59 -24.50 1.94
C ALA A 283 34.78 -23.95 0.51
N PRO A 284 33.82 -24.18 -0.40
CA PRO A 284 33.90 -23.65 -1.76
C PRO A 284 34.06 -22.12 -1.69
N SER A 285 35.01 -21.58 -2.46
CA SER A 285 35.16 -20.13 -2.60
C SER A 285 33.82 -19.52 -2.99
N PRO A 286 33.38 -18.43 -2.31
CA PRO A 286 32.14 -17.78 -2.65
C PRO A 286 32.19 -17.35 -4.12
N VAL A 287 31.18 -17.79 -4.88
CA VAL A 287 30.99 -17.34 -6.26
C VAL A 287 30.84 -15.82 -6.22
N PRO A 288 31.63 -15.06 -6.99
CA PRO A 288 31.49 -13.61 -6.99
C PRO A 288 30.05 -13.26 -7.39
N ILE A 289 29.44 -12.32 -6.68
CA ILE A 289 28.09 -11.85 -6.96
C ILE A 289 28.23 -10.72 -7.98
N PRO A 290 27.51 -10.76 -9.12
CA PRO A 290 27.51 -9.65 -10.06
C PRO A 290 27.04 -8.35 -9.38
N VAL A 291 27.71 -7.24 -9.67
CA VAL A 291 27.37 -5.92 -9.14
C VAL A 291 26.96 -5.02 -10.30
N THR A 292 25.86 -4.32 -10.15
CA THR A 292 25.42 -3.30 -11.11
C THR A 292 26.23 -2.02 -10.91
N VAL A 293 26.95 -1.59 -11.94
CA VAL A 293 27.65 -0.31 -11.97
C VAL A 293 26.99 0.61 -12.98
N TRP A 294 26.80 1.86 -12.59
CA TRP A 294 26.26 2.90 -13.46
C TRP A 294 27.37 3.75 -14.04
N THR A 295 27.29 4.02 -15.32
CA THR A 295 28.20 4.92 -16.04
C THR A 295 27.40 5.96 -16.79
N GLY A 296 27.86 7.20 -16.78
CA GLY A 296 27.27 8.27 -17.58
C GLY A 296 28.20 8.71 -18.71
N GLU A 297 27.61 9.10 -19.83
CA GLU A 297 28.31 9.65 -21.00
C GLU A 297 27.58 10.85 -21.59
N VAL A 298 28.33 11.78 -22.21
CA VAL A 298 27.76 12.84 -23.05
C VAL A 298 27.59 12.29 -24.46
N VAL A 299 26.36 11.96 -24.84
CA VAL A 299 26.02 11.34 -26.13
C VAL A 299 26.13 12.35 -27.27
N SER A 300 25.65 13.56 -27.04
CA SER A 300 25.76 14.66 -28.01
C SER A 300 25.89 15.99 -27.27
N ASN A 301 26.58 16.95 -27.88
CA ASN A 301 26.67 18.30 -27.37
C ASN A 301 26.76 19.27 -28.55
N THR A 302 25.70 20.03 -28.80
CA THR A 302 25.66 21.02 -29.87
C THR A 302 26.13 22.40 -29.42
N SER A 303 26.68 22.53 -28.21
CA SER A 303 27.33 23.75 -27.74
C SER A 303 28.53 24.04 -28.63
N SER A 304 28.40 25.04 -29.49
CA SER A 304 29.52 25.55 -30.28
C SER A 304 30.17 26.75 -29.58
N GLN A 305 31.49 26.92 -29.75
CA GLN A 305 32.30 28.01 -29.17
C GLN A 305 31.93 29.44 -29.61
N GLN A 306 30.80 29.66 -30.27
CA GLN A 306 30.41 30.97 -30.78
C GLN A 306 29.12 31.52 -30.18
N MET A 307 29.35 32.59 -29.41
CA MET A 307 28.48 33.71 -29.05
C MET A 307 27.42 33.51 -27.95
N GLY A 308 27.49 34.45 -27.01
CA GLY A 308 26.71 34.51 -25.79
C GLY A 308 25.20 34.49 -25.99
N GLY A 309 24.54 33.76 -25.08
CA GLY A 309 23.11 33.70 -24.91
C GLY A 309 22.74 32.81 -23.72
N TYR A 310 21.65 33.11 -23.03
CA TYR A 310 21.13 32.36 -21.89
C TYR A 310 20.05 31.37 -22.31
N LEU A 311 20.40 30.33 -23.07
CA LEU A 311 19.42 29.37 -23.61
C LEU A 311 20.02 27.98 -23.87
N SER A 312 21.01 27.53 -23.09
CA SER A 312 21.47 26.14 -23.21
C SER A 312 20.49 25.19 -22.52
N THR A 313 20.44 23.95 -23.03
CA THR A 313 19.61 22.88 -22.50
C THR A 313 20.45 21.63 -22.29
N ILE A 314 20.27 20.96 -21.16
CA ILE A 314 20.84 19.63 -20.89
C ILE A 314 19.69 18.65 -20.75
N GLN A 315 19.62 17.67 -21.64
CA GLN A 315 18.73 16.53 -21.56
C GLN A 315 19.45 15.36 -20.91
N VAL A 316 18.80 14.72 -19.94
CA VAL A 316 19.39 13.60 -19.20
C VAL A 316 18.47 12.40 -19.30
N VAL A 317 19.00 11.27 -19.74
CA VAL A 317 18.33 9.97 -19.78
C VAL A 317 19.00 9.05 -18.78
N VAL A 318 18.23 8.46 -17.88
CA VAL A 318 18.71 7.39 -16.97
C VAL A 318 17.96 6.11 -17.32
N GLU A 319 18.60 5.20 -18.04
CA GLU A 319 17.92 4.05 -18.63
C GLU A 319 17.19 3.20 -17.58
N GLY A 320 15.88 3.04 -17.77
CA GLY A 320 15.01 2.24 -16.90
C GLY A 320 14.67 2.81 -15.54
N MET A 321 14.95 4.10 -15.32
CA MET A 321 14.66 4.77 -14.05
C MET A 321 13.74 5.96 -14.29
N LYS A 322 12.43 5.78 -14.11
CA LYS A 322 11.44 6.86 -14.10
C LYS A 322 11.20 7.33 -12.66
N GLY A 323 10.98 8.62 -12.45
CA GLY A 323 10.77 9.16 -11.10
C GLY A 323 12.07 9.35 -10.29
N LEU A 324 13.24 9.11 -10.88
CA LEU A 324 14.53 9.27 -10.22
C LEU A 324 14.96 10.74 -10.21
N PRO A 325 15.28 11.32 -9.03
CA PRO A 325 15.83 12.66 -8.95
C PRO A 325 17.26 12.73 -9.51
N VAL A 326 17.52 13.72 -10.34
CA VAL A 326 18.83 14.06 -10.89
C VAL A 326 19.18 15.47 -10.49
N ASP A 327 20.36 15.66 -9.92
CA ASP A 327 20.90 16.97 -9.57
C ASP A 327 21.80 17.49 -10.69
N VAL A 328 21.71 18.78 -10.99
CA VAL A 328 22.64 19.51 -11.86
C VAL A 328 23.28 20.64 -11.06
N ARG A 329 24.60 20.82 -11.17
CA ARG A 329 25.36 21.81 -10.40
C ARG A 329 26.34 22.60 -11.27
N ALA A 330 26.47 23.90 -11.03
CA ALA A 330 27.51 24.74 -11.64
C ALA A 330 27.78 25.98 -10.77
N GLY A 331 29.04 26.28 -10.46
CA GLY A 331 29.43 27.56 -9.83
C GLY A 331 28.69 27.94 -8.54
N GLY A 332 28.29 26.97 -7.72
CA GLY A 332 27.50 27.18 -6.50
C GLY A 332 25.98 27.16 -6.69
N TRP A 333 25.50 27.15 -7.94
CA TRP A 333 24.10 26.90 -8.28
C TRP A 333 23.81 25.40 -8.33
N THR A 334 22.60 25.00 -7.91
CA THR A 334 22.10 23.63 -8.00
C THR A 334 20.63 23.64 -8.42
N ALA A 335 20.22 22.67 -9.22
CA ALA A 335 18.82 22.36 -9.46
C ALA A 335 18.60 20.85 -9.46
N THR A 336 17.35 20.44 -9.26
CA THR A 336 16.93 19.03 -9.30
C THR A 336 15.76 18.90 -10.26
N ALA A 337 15.79 17.87 -11.09
CA ALA A 337 14.67 17.46 -11.92
C ALA A 337 14.47 15.95 -11.74
N VAL A 338 13.34 15.43 -12.22
CA VAL A 338 12.96 14.03 -12.06
C VAL A 338 12.83 13.36 -13.43
N THR A 339 13.39 12.16 -13.59
CA THR A 339 13.31 11.41 -14.85
C THR A 339 11.87 11.08 -15.23
N GLY A 340 11.57 11.14 -16.53
CA GLY A 340 10.22 10.95 -17.09
C GLY A 340 9.33 12.19 -17.09
N THR A 341 9.85 13.35 -16.69
CA THR A 341 9.13 14.63 -16.82
C THR A 341 9.16 15.20 -18.24
N LYS A 342 9.98 14.62 -19.12
CA LYS A 342 10.17 15.04 -20.52
C LYS A 342 9.99 13.88 -21.50
N PRO A 343 8.75 13.39 -21.66
CA PRO A 343 8.48 12.24 -22.52
C PRO A 343 8.88 12.48 -23.99
N GLU A 344 8.97 13.73 -24.43
CA GLU A 344 9.43 14.08 -25.79
C GLU A 344 10.87 13.65 -26.10
N CYS A 345 11.71 13.41 -25.07
CA CYS A 345 13.06 12.86 -25.23
C CYS A 345 13.21 11.43 -24.66
N GLY A 346 12.09 10.78 -24.31
CA GLY A 346 12.01 9.40 -23.82
C GLY A 346 11.39 9.25 -22.43
N ASP A 347 10.88 8.06 -22.10
CA ASP A 347 10.14 7.79 -20.84
C ASP A 347 10.95 7.98 -19.55
N PHE A 348 12.29 7.95 -19.68
CA PHE A 348 13.23 8.15 -18.59
C PHE A 348 13.99 9.48 -18.71
N CYS A 349 13.53 10.36 -19.57
CA CYS A 349 14.20 11.62 -19.88
C CYS A 349 13.70 12.75 -18.98
N LEU A 350 14.60 13.67 -18.67
CA LEU A 350 14.33 14.97 -18.07
C LEU A 350 15.17 16.05 -18.78
N GLU A 351 14.88 17.31 -18.50
CA GLU A 351 15.58 18.43 -19.11
C GLU A 351 15.86 19.54 -18.09
N PHE A 352 17.04 20.13 -18.19
CA PHE A 352 17.42 21.39 -17.57
C PHE A 352 17.61 22.45 -18.66
N GLY A 353 16.66 23.37 -18.78
CA GLY A 353 16.71 24.48 -19.74
C GLY A 353 17.18 25.80 -19.13
N GLY A 354 17.42 26.80 -19.99
CA GLY A 354 17.75 28.17 -19.56
C GLY A 354 19.13 28.29 -18.90
N LEU A 355 20.04 27.38 -19.23
CA LEU A 355 21.36 27.31 -18.61
C LEU A 355 22.30 28.37 -19.21
N ALA A 356 23.03 29.06 -18.34
CA ALA A 356 24.11 29.97 -18.72
C ALA A 356 25.35 29.18 -19.16
N PRO A 357 26.29 29.79 -19.90
CA PRO A 357 27.55 29.13 -20.22
C PRO A 357 28.31 28.71 -18.94
N SER A 358 28.58 27.41 -18.76
CA SER A 358 29.32 26.87 -17.60
C SER A 358 29.72 25.40 -17.78
N LEU A 359 30.53 24.91 -16.84
CA LEU A 359 30.75 23.48 -16.61
C LEU A 359 29.70 22.99 -15.61
N TYR A 360 28.87 22.04 -16.04
CA TYR A 360 27.79 21.46 -15.23
C TYR A 360 28.13 20.02 -14.83
N THR A 361 27.96 19.69 -13.56
CA THR A 361 28.04 18.31 -13.05
C THR A 361 26.64 17.76 -12.84
N ILE A 362 26.33 16.63 -13.50
CA ILE A 362 25.02 15.97 -13.47
C ILE A 362 25.14 14.69 -12.67
N THR A 363 24.30 14.52 -11.65
CA THR A 363 24.37 13.40 -10.70
C THR A 363 22.98 12.80 -10.44
N PRO A 364 22.67 11.62 -11.01
CA PRO A 364 21.50 10.85 -10.60
C PRO A 364 21.65 10.36 -9.16
N ARG A 365 20.67 10.66 -8.30
CA ARG A 365 20.77 10.31 -6.88
C ARG A 365 20.77 8.80 -6.68
N GLY A 366 21.67 8.32 -5.81
CA GLY A 366 21.72 6.90 -5.41
C GLY A 366 22.39 5.96 -6.41
N LEU A 367 22.82 6.43 -7.59
CA LEU A 367 23.47 5.57 -8.60
C LEU A 367 24.99 5.56 -8.51
N GLY A 368 25.59 6.48 -7.75
CA GLY A 368 27.05 6.56 -7.59
C GLY A 368 27.80 6.99 -8.87
N ALA A 369 27.10 7.59 -9.84
CA ALA A 369 27.65 8.06 -11.11
C ALA A 369 27.43 9.57 -11.29
N SER A 370 28.33 10.23 -12.03
CA SER A 370 28.20 11.63 -12.42
C SER A 370 28.85 11.90 -13.77
N VAL A 371 28.37 12.93 -14.48
CA VAL A 371 28.93 13.38 -15.77
C VAL A 371 29.13 14.88 -15.71
N ASP A 372 30.30 15.33 -16.15
CA ASP A 372 30.59 16.74 -16.36
C ASP A 372 30.35 17.10 -17.83
N VAL A 373 29.63 18.20 -18.08
CA VAL A 373 29.36 18.71 -19.42
C VAL A 373 29.57 20.21 -19.48
N VAL A 374 30.28 20.68 -20.51
CA VAL A 374 30.39 22.12 -20.80
C VAL A 374 29.26 22.50 -21.74
N VAL A 375 28.51 23.55 -21.38
CA VAL A 375 27.57 24.21 -22.31
C VAL A 375 27.98 25.68 -22.47
N GLU A 376 27.91 26.20 -23.70
CA GLU A 376 28.52 27.50 -24.05
C GLU A 376 27.51 28.58 -24.49
N GLY A 377 26.21 28.27 -24.36
CA GLY A 377 25.10 29.15 -24.75
C GLY A 377 24.45 28.68 -26.05
N ARG A 378 23.11 28.56 -26.05
CA ARG A 378 22.28 28.16 -27.22
C ARG A 378 22.56 26.75 -27.80
N GLY A 379 22.99 25.81 -26.96
CA GLY A 379 23.20 24.41 -27.34
C GLY A 379 22.27 23.44 -26.60
N VAL A 380 22.24 22.19 -27.08
CA VAL A 380 21.62 21.05 -26.40
C VAL A 380 22.70 20.01 -26.15
N ALA A 381 22.86 19.59 -24.91
CA ALA A 381 23.65 18.42 -24.55
C ALA A 381 22.74 17.27 -24.14
N LEU A 382 22.97 16.08 -24.68
CA LEU A 382 22.31 14.84 -24.26
C LEU A 382 23.28 14.01 -23.43
N ILE A 383 22.89 13.72 -22.20
CA ILE A 383 23.62 12.85 -21.28
C ILE A 383 22.82 11.56 -21.10
N ARG A 384 23.51 10.42 -21.14
CA ARG A 384 22.90 9.11 -20.90
C ARG A 384 23.63 8.40 -19.77
N PHE A 385 22.86 7.88 -18.82
CA PHE A 385 23.34 6.96 -17.80
C PHE A 385 22.82 5.55 -18.10
N THR A 386 23.74 4.60 -18.21
CA THR A 386 23.47 3.18 -18.45
C THR A 386 24.02 2.35 -17.32
N SER A 387 23.40 1.19 -17.07
CA SER A 387 23.87 0.23 -16.08
C SER A 387 24.57 -0.94 -16.76
N GLN A 388 25.66 -1.40 -16.17
CA GLN A 388 26.37 -2.60 -16.59
C GLN A 388 26.50 -3.55 -15.41
N LEU A 389 26.15 -4.80 -15.64
CA LEU A 389 26.39 -5.86 -14.69
C LEU A 389 27.87 -6.26 -14.81
N ILE A 390 28.69 -5.87 -13.85
CA ILE A 390 30.10 -6.26 -13.82
C ILE A 390 30.31 -7.39 -12.81
N MET A 391 31.16 -8.34 -13.20
CA MET A 391 31.65 -9.36 -12.30
C MET A 391 32.87 -8.81 -11.56
N PRO A 392 32.80 -8.57 -10.23
CA PRO A 392 33.97 -8.13 -9.49
C PRO A 392 35.09 -9.17 -9.66
N PRO A 393 36.35 -8.74 -9.82
CA PRO A 393 37.46 -9.68 -9.83
C PRO A 393 37.42 -10.51 -8.54
N ALA A 394 37.59 -11.82 -8.69
CA ALA A 394 37.62 -12.72 -7.54
C ALA A 394 38.66 -12.19 -6.53
N PRO A 395 38.32 -12.13 -5.22
CA PRO A 395 39.22 -11.59 -4.22
C PRO A 395 40.53 -12.38 -4.26
N ILE A 396 41.63 -11.68 -4.56
CA ILE A 396 42.96 -12.29 -4.57
C ILE A 396 43.26 -12.70 -3.13
N PRO A 397 43.58 -13.98 -2.85
CA PRO A 397 43.92 -14.42 -1.50
C PRO A 397 45.13 -13.64 -1.00
N ALA A 398 44.93 -12.87 0.07
CA ALA A 398 45.97 -12.04 0.66
C ALA A 398 47.08 -12.92 1.26
N THR A 399 48.26 -12.92 0.64
CA THR A 399 49.46 -13.54 1.20
C THR A 399 49.92 -12.73 2.41
N THR A 400 49.74 -13.29 3.61
CA THR A 400 50.15 -12.68 4.88
C THR A 400 51.68 -12.71 5.00
N PRO A 401 52.38 -11.57 5.17
CA PRO A 401 53.83 -11.57 5.39
C PRO A 401 54.17 -12.00 6.82
N ALA A 402 55.09 -12.97 6.95
CA ALA A 402 55.66 -13.40 8.23
C ALA A 402 56.55 -12.29 8.83
N ARG A 403 56.27 -11.87 10.07
CA ARG A 403 57.08 -10.88 10.80
C ARG A 403 57.74 -11.49 12.04
N ALA A 404 59.02 -11.17 12.19
CA ALA A 404 59.97 -11.69 13.18
C ALA A 404 59.76 -11.19 14.62
N THR A 405 60.22 -12.05 15.53
CA THR A 405 60.25 -12.04 17.00
C THR A 405 61.16 -10.97 17.60
N THR A 406 60.79 -10.38 18.75
CA THR A 406 61.68 -10.20 19.95
C THR A 406 60.99 -9.58 21.19
N THR A 407 61.32 -10.17 22.36
CA THR A 407 61.59 -9.56 23.69
C THR A 407 60.43 -9.20 24.65
N ALA A 408 60.73 -9.28 25.95
CA ALA A 408 59.95 -9.91 27.02
C ALA A 408 59.38 -8.99 28.14
N SER A 409 58.55 -9.60 29.02
CA SER A 409 58.12 -9.22 30.39
C SER A 409 57.03 -8.14 30.59
N PRO A 410 56.33 -8.08 31.75
CA PRO A 410 55.94 -9.14 32.70
C PRO A 410 54.42 -9.16 33.03
N THR A 411 54.01 -10.24 33.70
CA THR A 411 52.66 -10.64 34.16
C THR A 411 51.85 -9.54 34.88
N GLN A 412 50.61 -9.32 34.45
CA GLN A 412 49.56 -8.71 35.28
C GLN A 412 48.23 -9.47 35.20
N ILE A 413 47.62 -9.63 36.36
CA ILE A 413 46.36 -10.32 36.65
C ILE A 413 45.23 -9.31 36.44
N ILE A 414 44.28 -9.59 35.53
CA ILE A 414 43.06 -8.78 35.37
C ILE A 414 41.82 -9.68 35.36
N THR A 415 40.88 -9.32 36.22
CA THR A 415 39.57 -9.91 36.48
C THR A 415 38.58 -9.70 35.33
N SER A 416 37.81 -10.74 35.00
CA SER A 416 36.80 -10.76 33.93
C SER A 416 35.63 -9.79 34.17
N PRO A 417 35.20 -8.99 33.16
CA PRO A 417 33.91 -8.31 33.19
C PRO A 417 32.81 -9.14 32.51
N THR A 418 31.63 -9.10 33.13
CA THR A 418 30.39 -9.79 32.77
C THR A 418 29.88 -9.40 31.37
N LYS A 419 29.58 -10.40 30.55
CA LYS A 419 29.14 -10.31 29.15
C LYS A 419 27.81 -9.57 29.02
N ARG A 420 27.84 -8.41 28.34
CA ARG A 420 26.64 -7.64 27.95
C ARG A 420 25.88 -8.39 26.84
N PRO A 421 24.55 -8.52 26.89
CA PRO A 421 23.77 -9.16 25.83
C PRO A 421 23.91 -8.38 24.53
N SER A 422 24.27 -9.09 23.46
CA SER A 422 24.39 -8.56 22.10
C SER A 422 22.99 -8.26 21.56
N PRO A 423 22.76 -7.12 20.87
CA PRO A 423 21.46 -6.82 20.28
C PRO A 423 21.08 -7.92 19.28
N THR A 424 19.90 -8.51 19.48
CA THR A 424 19.28 -9.44 18.54
C THR A 424 19.07 -8.72 17.22
N ALA A 425 19.73 -9.19 16.15
CA ALA A 425 19.54 -8.64 14.83
C ALA A 425 18.07 -8.78 14.41
N THR A 426 17.41 -7.67 14.14
CA THR A 426 16.09 -7.64 13.51
C THR A 426 16.22 -8.25 12.13
N ALA A 427 15.59 -9.40 11.91
CA ALA A 427 15.59 -10.04 10.60
C ALA A 427 15.01 -9.07 9.56
N VAL A 428 15.79 -8.78 8.53
CA VAL A 428 15.31 -8.04 7.36
C VAL A 428 14.21 -8.90 6.71
N PRO A 429 13.02 -8.35 6.46
CA PRO A 429 11.94 -9.12 5.82
C PRO A 429 12.44 -9.66 4.48
N GLN A 430 12.31 -10.96 4.28
CA GLN A 430 12.64 -11.59 3.00
C GLN A 430 11.65 -11.06 1.94
N MET A 431 12.13 -10.66 0.78
CA MET A 431 11.28 -10.30 -0.35
C MET A 431 10.95 -11.56 -1.15
N VAL A 432 9.69 -11.76 -1.49
CA VAL A 432 9.21 -12.84 -2.35
C VAL A 432 8.48 -12.26 -3.55
N TRP A 433 8.45 -13.00 -4.65
CA TRP A 433 7.62 -12.63 -5.78
C TRP A 433 6.14 -12.92 -5.49
N ALA A 434 5.28 -12.00 -5.89
CA ALA A 434 3.83 -12.11 -5.85
C ALA A 434 3.26 -11.72 -7.22
N ALA A 435 2.02 -12.12 -7.48
CA ALA A 435 1.30 -11.77 -8.69
C ALA A 435 -0.11 -11.24 -8.37
N ARG A 436 -0.64 -10.35 -9.20
CA ARG A 436 -2.02 -9.86 -9.10
C ARG A 436 -2.58 -9.49 -10.47
N THR A 437 -3.90 -9.60 -10.60
CA THR A 437 -4.65 -8.99 -11.72
C THR A 437 -5.03 -7.57 -11.31
N LEU A 438 -4.52 -6.58 -12.03
CA LEU A 438 -4.83 -5.17 -11.79
C LEU A 438 -6.18 -4.77 -12.41
N TRP A 439 -6.49 -5.36 -13.55
CA TRP A 439 -7.66 -5.01 -14.36
C TRP A 439 -8.09 -6.21 -15.19
N ASN A 440 -9.40 -6.43 -15.35
CA ASN A 440 -9.94 -7.43 -16.27
C ASN A 440 -11.32 -6.99 -16.76
N THR A 441 -11.48 -6.76 -18.05
CA THR A 441 -12.77 -6.36 -18.66
C THR A 441 -13.60 -7.54 -19.14
N SER A 442 -13.13 -8.77 -18.94
CA SER A 442 -13.78 -9.97 -19.47
C SER A 442 -15.07 -10.27 -18.72
N GLY A 443 -16.12 -10.62 -19.46
CA GLY A 443 -17.37 -11.14 -18.92
C GLY A 443 -17.25 -12.57 -18.37
N PRO A 444 -18.30 -13.06 -17.67
CA PRO A 444 -18.28 -14.36 -17.02
C PRO A 444 -18.37 -15.55 -17.99
N ALA A 445 -18.72 -15.31 -19.26
CA ALA A 445 -18.93 -16.32 -20.28
C ALA A 445 -18.03 -16.08 -21.49
N SER A 446 -17.49 -17.15 -22.06
CA SER A 446 -16.77 -17.08 -23.34
C SER A 446 -17.68 -16.57 -24.44
N THR A 447 -17.28 -15.51 -25.14
CA THR A 447 -17.98 -14.97 -26.32
C THR A 447 -17.75 -15.82 -27.58
N GLY A 448 -16.78 -16.74 -27.53
CA GLY A 448 -16.32 -17.49 -28.71
C GLY A 448 -15.39 -16.67 -29.62
N GLY A 449 -15.08 -15.42 -29.24
CA GLY A 449 -14.08 -14.60 -29.90
C GLY A 449 -12.65 -15.06 -29.63
N PHE A 450 -11.73 -14.58 -30.47
CA PHE A 450 -10.27 -14.75 -30.36
C PHE A 450 -9.57 -13.39 -30.26
N HIS A 451 -10.19 -12.45 -29.58
CA HIS A 451 -9.80 -11.04 -29.55
C HIS A 451 -9.35 -10.58 -28.16
N SER A 452 -9.33 -11.47 -27.17
CA SER A 452 -8.80 -11.11 -25.86
C SER A 452 -7.30 -10.85 -25.92
N ALA A 453 -6.85 -9.98 -25.02
CA ALA A 453 -5.43 -9.75 -24.78
C ALA A 453 -5.14 -9.72 -23.27
N ILE A 454 -3.97 -10.24 -22.91
CA ILE A 454 -3.44 -10.19 -21.55
C ILE A 454 -2.11 -9.44 -21.60
N GLN A 455 -2.08 -8.30 -20.94
CA GLN A 455 -0.86 -7.56 -20.67
C GLN A 455 -0.20 -8.10 -19.41
N VAL A 456 1.10 -8.38 -19.47
CA VAL A 456 1.87 -8.89 -18.32
C VAL A 456 3.06 -7.96 -18.06
N SER A 457 3.21 -7.54 -16.81
CA SER A 457 4.38 -6.78 -16.33
C SER A 457 5.13 -7.57 -15.26
N VAL A 458 6.46 -7.65 -15.36
CA VAL A 458 7.31 -8.26 -14.33
C VAL A 458 8.29 -7.21 -13.80
N VAL A 459 7.87 -6.51 -12.74
CA VAL A 459 8.52 -5.28 -12.27
C VAL A 459 10.02 -5.50 -12.01
N GLY A 460 10.87 -4.76 -12.73
CA GLY A 460 12.32 -4.79 -12.57
C GLY A 460 13.05 -5.83 -13.41
N LEU A 461 12.36 -6.66 -14.21
CA LEU A 461 12.99 -7.70 -15.04
C LEU A 461 12.68 -7.50 -16.53
N LYS A 462 13.68 -7.02 -17.29
CA LYS A 462 13.64 -6.92 -18.76
C LYS A 462 14.10 -8.21 -19.43
N GLY A 463 13.56 -8.50 -20.62
CA GLY A 463 13.95 -9.67 -21.40
C GLY A 463 13.67 -11.01 -20.71
N LEU A 464 12.84 -11.02 -19.66
CA LEU A 464 12.46 -12.23 -18.95
C LEU A 464 11.45 -13.00 -19.79
N SER A 465 11.69 -14.29 -20.01
CA SER A 465 10.73 -15.17 -20.67
C SER A 465 9.52 -15.38 -19.78
N VAL A 466 8.33 -15.11 -20.33
CA VAL A 466 7.05 -15.41 -19.69
C VAL A 466 6.30 -16.36 -20.59
N GLU A 467 5.84 -17.45 -20.01
CA GLU A 467 5.01 -18.44 -20.67
C GLU A 467 3.56 -18.25 -20.28
N ILE A 468 2.66 -18.34 -21.26
CA ILE A 468 1.22 -18.41 -21.05
C ILE A 468 0.70 -19.77 -21.55
N ARG A 469 -0.17 -20.43 -20.78
CA ARG A 469 -0.73 -21.74 -21.13
C ARG A 469 -2.25 -21.78 -20.95
N SER A 470 -2.94 -22.49 -21.83
CA SER A 470 -4.34 -22.86 -21.66
C SER A 470 -4.63 -24.19 -22.36
N GLY A 471 -5.07 -25.21 -21.61
CA GLY A 471 -5.25 -26.56 -22.13
C GLY A 471 -3.96 -27.14 -22.72
N GLY A 472 -4.00 -27.58 -23.98
CA GLY A 472 -2.83 -28.08 -24.71
C GLY A 472 -2.03 -27.00 -25.47
N TRP A 473 -2.43 -25.74 -25.37
CA TRP A 473 -1.78 -24.62 -26.04
C TRP A 473 -0.86 -23.85 -25.08
N SER A 474 0.27 -23.36 -25.60
CA SER A 474 1.21 -22.51 -24.89
C SER A 474 1.89 -21.51 -25.82
N ALA A 475 2.24 -20.34 -25.32
CA ALA A 475 3.07 -19.36 -26.00
C ALA A 475 4.07 -18.72 -25.03
N THR A 476 5.17 -18.20 -25.57
CA THR A 476 6.20 -17.48 -24.80
C THR A 476 6.45 -16.11 -25.39
N ALA A 477 6.62 -15.11 -24.54
CA ALA A 477 7.03 -13.76 -24.91
C ALA A 477 8.10 -13.27 -23.92
N LEU A 478 8.91 -12.29 -24.34
CA LEU A 478 9.90 -11.67 -23.48
C LEU A 478 9.33 -10.37 -22.90
N THR A 479 9.61 -10.07 -21.63
CA THR A 479 9.31 -8.73 -21.10
C THR A 479 10.09 -7.67 -21.89
N SER A 480 9.53 -6.46 -21.96
CA SER A 480 10.03 -5.33 -22.76
C SER A 480 9.72 -5.39 -24.26
N THR A 481 8.98 -6.38 -24.78
CA THR A 481 8.56 -6.39 -26.20
C THR A 481 7.41 -5.43 -26.50
N LYS A 482 6.78 -4.87 -25.48
CA LYS A 482 5.66 -3.91 -25.58
C LYS A 482 5.96 -2.64 -24.77
N PRO A 483 6.94 -1.83 -25.18
CA PRO A 483 7.35 -0.65 -24.42
C PRO A 483 6.21 0.36 -24.20
N GLU A 484 5.21 0.40 -25.08
CA GLU A 484 4.03 1.25 -24.95
C GLU A 484 3.19 0.96 -23.69
N CYS A 485 3.30 -0.23 -23.11
CA CYS A 485 2.60 -0.62 -21.89
C CYS A 485 3.50 -0.65 -20.64
N GLY A 486 4.75 -0.25 -20.80
CA GLY A 486 5.76 -0.17 -19.74
C GLY A 486 7.03 -0.94 -20.09
N GLU A 487 8.12 -0.57 -19.43
CA GLU A 487 9.45 -1.13 -19.73
C GLU A 487 9.59 -2.62 -19.44
N PHE A 488 8.84 -3.13 -18.46
CA PHE A 488 8.85 -4.54 -18.07
C PHE A 488 7.67 -5.30 -18.64
N CYS A 489 7.02 -4.73 -19.65
CA CYS A 489 5.74 -5.17 -20.15
C CYS A 489 5.86 -6.05 -21.41
N LEU A 490 4.94 -7.00 -21.53
CA LEU A 490 4.66 -7.76 -22.74
C LEU A 490 3.15 -7.95 -22.87
N GLU A 491 2.71 -8.46 -24.01
CA GLU A 491 1.29 -8.73 -24.27
C GLU A 491 1.13 -10.05 -25.01
N PHE A 492 0.14 -10.84 -24.58
CA PHE A 492 -0.40 -11.96 -25.31
C PHE A 492 -1.76 -11.56 -25.90
N GLY A 493 -1.81 -11.31 -27.21
CA GLY A 493 -3.05 -11.02 -27.93
C GLY A 493 -3.59 -12.23 -28.68
N GLY A 494 -4.79 -12.10 -29.23
CA GLY A 494 -5.41 -13.16 -30.05
C GLY A 494 -5.93 -14.34 -29.24
N LEU A 495 -6.24 -14.12 -27.96
CA LEU A 495 -6.60 -15.17 -27.02
C LEU A 495 -8.09 -15.50 -27.14
N SER A 496 -8.41 -16.80 -27.16
CA SER A 496 -9.79 -17.27 -27.03
C SER A 496 -10.29 -17.14 -25.60
N GLY A 497 -11.61 -17.12 -25.41
CA GLY A 497 -12.21 -17.20 -24.08
C GLY A 497 -11.77 -18.48 -23.35
N SER A 498 -10.97 -18.33 -22.29
CA SER A 498 -10.42 -19.43 -21.50
C SER A 498 -9.76 -18.94 -20.22
N THR A 499 -9.37 -19.89 -19.36
CA THR A 499 -8.47 -19.65 -18.23
C THR A 499 -7.04 -19.90 -18.67
N TYR A 500 -6.16 -18.93 -18.37
CA TYR A 500 -4.75 -18.93 -18.72
C TYR A 500 -3.88 -18.96 -17.47
N VAL A 501 -2.81 -19.75 -17.51
CA VAL A 501 -1.75 -19.79 -16.48
C VAL A 501 -0.54 -19.06 -17.03
N ILE A 502 -0.10 -18.01 -16.33
CA ILE A 502 1.04 -17.17 -16.69
C ILE A 502 2.20 -17.51 -15.77
N THR A 503 3.36 -17.87 -16.33
CA THR A 503 4.54 -18.34 -15.60
C THR A 503 5.78 -17.59 -16.08
N PRO A 504 6.26 -16.60 -15.33
CA PRO A 504 7.56 -15.99 -15.58
C PRO A 504 8.68 -16.97 -15.22
N GLU A 505 9.63 -17.16 -16.13
CA GLU A 505 10.73 -18.10 -15.95
C GLU A 505 11.60 -17.72 -14.73
N GLY A 506 11.94 -18.72 -13.91
CA GLY A 506 12.87 -18.53 -12.78
C GLY A 506 12.30 -17.82 -11.53
N LEU A 507 11.04 -17.36 -11.53
CA LEU A 507 10.46 -16.68 -10.36
C LEU A 507 9.80 -17.63 -9.34
N GLY A 508 9.52 -18.88 -9.74
CA GLY A 508 8.92 -19.88 -8.85
C GLY A 508 7.45 -19.63 -8.49
N ILE A 509 6.77 -18.74 -9.21
CA ILE A 509 5.34 -18.45 -9.05
C ILE A 509 4.62 -18.46 -10.41
N ASN A 510 3.31 -18.66 -10.38
CA ASN A 510 2.42 -18.52 -11.53
C ASN A 510 1.19 -17.69 -11.15
N HIS A 511 0.45 -17.22 -12.15
CA HIS A 511 -0.79 -16.48 -11.96
C HIS A 511 -1.87 -16.99 -12.89
N VAL A 512 -3.10 -17.09 -12.40
CA VAL A 512 -4.24 -17.57 -13.17
C VAL A 512 -5.15 -16.40 -13.51
N VAL A 513 -5.49 -16.26 -14.78
CA VAL A 513 -6.43 -15.22 -15.25
C VAL A 513 -7.40 -15.81 -16.27
N THR A 514 -8.68 -15.45 -16.18
CA THR A 514 -9.71 -15.85 -17.14
C THR A 514 -10.05 -14.68 -18.02
N VAL A 515 -10.10 -14.91 -19.33
CA VAL A 515 -10.60 -13.95 -20.32
C VAL A 515 -11.72 -14.58 -21.14
N ASP A 516 -12.59 -13.77 -21.72
CA ASP A 516 -13.83 -14.21 -22.39
C ASP A 516 -13.71 -14.34 -23.92
N GLY A 517 -12.59 -13.92 -24.51
CA GLY A 517 -12.38 -13.91 -25.96
C GLY A 517 -12.58 -12.54 -26.61
N GLU A 518 -13.01 -11.52 -25.86
CA GLU A 518 -13.10 -10.11 -26.31
C GLU A 518 -12.48 -9.11 -25.33
N GLY A 519 -12.32 -9.49 -24.07
CA GLY A 519 -11.86 -8.65 -22.97
C GLY A 519 -10.35 -8.53 -22.87
N PHE A 520 -9.92 -7.63 -21.99
CA PHE A 520 -8.53 -7.28 -21.74
C PHE A 520 -8.20 -7.46 -20.26
N ALA A 521 -7.07 -8.09 -19.96
CA ALA A 521 -6.58 -8.22 -18.58
C ALA A 521 -5.16 -7.69 -18.41
N VAL A 522 -4.87 -7.12 -17.25
CA VAL A 522 -3.55 -6.65 -16.84
C VAL A 522 -3.09 -7.45 -15.64
N VAL A 523 -1.96 -8.14 -15.78
CA VAL A 523 -1.33 -8.95 -14.73
C VAL A 523 0.03 -8.36 -14.38
N GLU A 524 0.29 -8.22 -13.09
CA GLU A 524 1.55 -7.70 -12.56
C GLU A 524 2.21 -8.72 -11.64
N PHE A 525 3.48 -9.00 -11.89
CA PHE A 525 4.38 -9.72 -10.99
C PHE A 525 5.32 -8.71 -10.32
N TYR A 526 5.37 -8.73 -9.00
CA TYR A 526 6.11 -7.75 -8.20
C TYR A 526 6.74 -8.41 -6.96
N GLN A 527 7.79 -7.79 -6.41
CA GLN A 527 8.38 -8.22 -5.16
C GLN A 527 7.62 -7.61 -3.98
N ALA A 528 7.20 -8.44 -3.03
CA ALA A 528 6.54 -8.04 -1.78
C ALA A 528 7.30 -8.63 -0.58
N PRO A 529 7.22 -8.00 0.61
CA PRO A 529 7.68 -8.65 1.83
C PRO A 529 6.98 -10.01 1.96
N ALA A 530 7.73 -11.04 2.32
CA ALA A 530 7.21 -12.38 2.58
C ALA A 530 6.09 -12.25 3.61
N GLN A 531 4.86 -12.38 3.13
CA GLN A 531 3.72 -12.50 4.03
C GLN A 531 3.89 -13.81 4.82
N PRO A 532 3.45 -13.85 6.08
CA PRO A 532 3.28 -15.13 6.77
C PRO A 532 2.50 -16.05 5.82
N ARG A 533 2.96 -17.30 5.67
CA ARG A 533 2.52 -18.26 4.64
C ARG A 533 1.05 -18.05 4.29
N PRO A 534 0.69 -17.91 3.00
CA PRO A 534 -0.71 -17.79 2.60
C PRO A 534 -1.48 -18.93 3.26
N GLU A 535 -2.55 -18.58 3.96
CA GLU A 535 -3.44 -19.57 4.56
C GLU A 535 -3.89 -20.50 3.43
N VAL A 536 -3.44 -21.76 3.48
CA VAL A 536 -3.79 -22.73 2.46
C VAL A 536 -5.21 -23.17 2.77
N TRP A 537 -6.14 -22.91 1.86
CA TRP A 537 -7.53 -23.35 2.01
C TRP A 537 -7.73 -24.70 1.34
N ALA A 538 -8.50 -25.57 1.98
CA ALA A 538 -8.97 -26.82 1.43
C ALA A 538 -10.50 -26.86 1.43
N GLY A 539 -11.07 -27.60 0.49
CA GLY A 539 -12.50 -27.83 0.42
C GLY A 539 -12.83 -29.33 0.49
N ARG A 540 -13.95 -29.69 1.11
CA ARG A 540 -14.44 -31.08 1.16
C ARG A 540 -15.96 -31.14 1.15
N VAL A 541 -16.53 -32.24 0.65
CA VAL A 541 -17.95 -32.57 0.84
C VAL A 541 -18.08 -33.33 2.16
N THR A 542 -18.79 -32.78 3.13
CA THR A 542 -18.97 -33.39 4.47
C THR A 542 -20.21 -34.23 4.59
N GLU A 543 -21.25 -33.91 3.82
CA GLU A 543 -22.47 -34.69 3.75
C GLU A 543 -22.97 -34.71 2.30
N ASN A 544 -23.45 -35.87 1.85
CA ASN A 544 -24.12 -36.01 0.56
C ASN A 544 -25.19 -37.09 0.66
N ILE A 545 -26.42 -36.65 0.92
CA ILE A 545 -27.60 -37.49 1.00
C ILE A 545 -28.20 -37.58 -0.40
N GLY A 546 -28.13 -38.77 -1.00
CA GLY A 546 -28.88 -39.07 -2.22
C GLY A 546 -30.37 -38.98 -1.94
N GLY A 547 -31.09 -38.17 -2.73
CA GLY A 547 -32.53 -38.05 -2.56
C GLY A 547 -33.23 -39.36 -2.91
N GLY A 548 -34.15 -39.78 -2.05
CA GLY A 548 -34.87 -41.06 -2.15
C GLY A 548 -35.93 -41.08 -3.24
N GLY A 549 -35.62 -40.68 -4.48
CA GLY A 549 -36.43 -40.90 -5.68
C GLY A 549 -37.86 -40.37 -5.68
N THR A 550 -38.29 -39.61 -4.67
CA THR A 550 -39.62 -39.02 -4.61
C THR A 550 -39.67 -37.89 -5.65
N ARG A 551 -40.36 -38.15 -6.76
CA ARG A 551 -40.45 -37.20 -7.88
C ARG A 551 -40.92 -35.82 -7.42
N GLY A 552 -40.19 -34.78 -7.83
CA GLY A 552 -40.63 -33.38 -7.69
C GLY A 552 -39.93 -32.53 -6.62
N TYR A 553 -38.89 -33.03 -5.95
CA TYR A 553 -38.09 -32.22 -5.03
C TYR A 553 -36.81 -31.72 -5.69
N PHE A 554 -36.54 -30.43 -5.57
CA PHE A 554 -35.27 -29.83 -5.95
C PHE A 554 -34.17 -30.26 -4.98
N ALA A 555 -32.94 -30.35 -5.47
CA ALA A 555 -31.77 -30.54 -4.63
C ALA A 555 -31.37 -29.22 -3.95
N ALA A 556 -30.61 -29.34 -2.87
CA ALA A 556 -29.98 -28.21 -2.19
C ALA A 556 -28.54 -28.51 -1.81
N ILE A 557 -27.68 -27.49 -1.83
CA ILE A 557 -26.30 -27.59 -1.37
C ILE A 557 -26.04 -26.48 -0.34
N GLU A 558 -25.66 -26.86 0.86
CA GLU A 558 -25.14 -25.94 1.87
C GLU A 558 -23.62 -25.78 1.74
N VAL A 559 -23.14 -24.55 1.89
CA VAL A 559 -21.72 -24.23 1.82
C VAL A 559 -21.29 -23.49 3.08
N VAL A 560 -20.26 -24.00 3.74
CA VAL A 560 -19.66 -23.42 4.94
C VAL A 560 -18.23 -22.98 4.64
N VAL A 561 -17.88 -21.73 4.93
CA VAL A 561 -16.50 -21.22 4.79
C VAL A 561 -15.98 -20.80 6.16
N GLU A 562 -15.07 -21.57 6.73
CA GLU A 562 -14.61 -21.40 8.10
C GLU A 562 -14.13 -19.97 8.39
N GLY A 563 -14.71 -19.33 9.40
CA GLY A 563 -14.29 -18.00 9.86
C GLY A 563 -14.56 -16.86 8.87
N THR A 564 -15.27 -17.10 7.77
CA THR A 564 -15.51 -16.07 6.74
C THR A 564 -17.01 -15.90 6.51
N LYS A 565 -17.54 -14.74 6.93
CA LYS A 565 -18.92 -14.33 6.69
C LYS A 565 -18.95 -13.34 5.52
N TRP A 566 -20.05 -13.34 4.78
CA TRP A 566 -20.30 -12.46 3.64
C TRP A 566 -19.31 -12.60 2.48
N LEU A 567 -18.58 -13.72 2.44
CA LEU A 567 -17.77 -14.11 1.31
C LEU A 567 -18.68 -14.53 0.14
N PRO A 568 -18.51 -13.95 -1.06
CA PRO A 568 -19.17 -14.45 -2.25
C PRO A 568 -18.70 -15.85 -2.61
N VAL A 569 -19.66 -16.75 -2.78
CA VAL A 569 -19.43 -18.11 -3.25
C VAL A 569 -20.19 -18.28 -4.54
N GLU A 570 -19.49 -18.71 -5.59
CA GLU A 570 -20.09 -19.07 -6.87
C GLU A 570 -20.37 -20.58 -6.91
N ILE A 571 -21.55 -20.95 -7.40
CA ILE A 571 -21.89 -22.31 -7.82
C ILE A 571 -22.08 -22.35 -9.33
N ARG A 572 -21.52 -23.36 -10.02
CA ARG A 572 -21.63 -23.52 -11.48
C ARG A 572 -22.05 -24.94 -11.86
N SER A 573 -22.87 -25.07 -12.91
CA SER A 573 -23.19 -26.34 -13.58
C SER A 573 -23.37 -26.11 -15.08
N GLY A 574 -22.40 -26.55 -15.88
CA GLY A 574 -22.36 -26.26 -17.32
C GLY A 574 -22.23 -24.75 -17.58
N ALA A 575 -23.14 -24.19 -18.37
CA ALA A 575 -23.19 -22.75 -18.68
C ALA A 575 -23.94 -21.92 -17.62
N TRP A 576 -24.59 -22.55 -16.64
CA TRP A 576 -25.32 -21.87 -15.58
C TRP A 576 -24.41 -21.60 -14.37
N SER A 577 -24.58 -20.44 -13.75
CA SER A 577 -23.94 -20.07 -12.48
C SER A 577 -24.86 -19.21 -11.61
N ALA A 578 -24.63 -19.26 -10.30
CA ALA A 578 -25.24 -18.37 -9.32
C ALA A 578 -24.22 -18.00 -8.24
N THR A 579 -24.42 -16.85 -7.59
CA THR A 579 -23.56 -16.37 -6.50
C THR A 579 -24.41 -16.07 -5.29
N GLU A 580 -23.97 -16.54 -4.13
CA GLU A 580 -24.57 -16.24 -2.83
C GLU A 580 -23.49 -15.83 -1.83
N LEU A 581 -23.89 -15.16 -0.75
CA LEU A 581 -22.98 -14.71 0.31
C LEU A 581 -23.04 -15.66 1.52
N THR A 582 -21.89 -16.00 2.10
CA THR A 582 -21.86 -16.75 3.38
C THR A 582 -22.55 -15.97 4.50
N GLY A 583 -23.26 -16.66 5.39
CA GLY A 583 -24.02 -16.07 6.49
C GLY A 583 -25.47 -15.70 6.15
N THR A 584 -25.94 -15.93 4.92
CA THR A 584 -27.34 -15.70 4.50
C THR A 584 -28.29 -16.79 4.97
N LYS A 585 -27.78 -17.95 5.42
CA LYS A 585 -28.58 -19.05 5.98
C LYS A 585 -28.22 -19.30 7.46
N PRO A 586 -28.78 -18.53 8.41
CA PRO A 586 -28.43 -18.64 9.83
C PRO A 586 -28.70 -20.03 10.43
N ALA A 587 -29.63 -20.80 9.85
CA ALA A 587 -30.01 -22.13 10.32
C ALA A 587 -28.86 -23.16 10.25
N CYS A 588 -27.90 -23.01 9.33
CA CYS A 588 -26.73 -23.88 9.21
C CYS A 588 -25.43 -23.25 9.76
N GLY A 589 -25.50 -22.06 10.37
CA GLY A 589 -24.39 -21.39 11.05
C GLY A 589 -24.04 -20.01 10.50
N GLY A 590 -23.26 -19.24 11.27
CA GLY A 590 -22.91 -17.84 10.96
C GLY A 590 -22.02 -17.63 9.73
N TYR A 591 -21.48 -18.71 9.17
CA TYR A 591 -20.59 -18.72 8.00
C TYR A 591 -21.14 -19.57 6.85
N CYS A 592 -22.45 -19.86 6.88
CA CYS A 592 -23.10 -20.79 5.97
C CYS A 592 -24.04 -20.08 5.00
N LEU A 593 -24.16 -20.61 3.78
CA LEU A 593 -25.18 -20.26 2.78
C LEU A 593 -25.79 -21.53 2.20
N GLU A 594 -26.91 -21.40 1.48
CA GLU A 594 -27.57 -22.51 0.80
C GLU A 594 -27.89 -22.14 -0.65
N PHE A 595 -27.53 -23.02 -1.59
CA PHE A 595 -28.06 -23.03 -2.95
C PHE A 595 -29.21 -24.02 -3.04
N GLY A 596 -30.44 -23.53 -2.99
CA GLY A 596 -31.66 -24.33 -3.16
C GLY A 596 -32.18 -24.35 -4.60
N GLY A 597 -33.19 -25.18 -4.88
CA GLY A 597 -33.83 -25.19 -6.19
C GLY A 597 -33.00 -25.83 -7.30
N LEU A 598 -31.99 -26.61 -6.94
CA LEU A 598 -31.05 -27.19 -7.90
C LEU A 598 -31.67 -28.40 -8.60
N VAL A 599 -31.42 -28.53 -9.90
CA VAL A 599 -31.74 -29.75 -10.65
C VAL A 599 -30.72 -30.85 -10.32
N PRO A 600 -31.07 -32.14 -10.49
CA PRO A 600 -30.08 -33.21 -10.35
C PRO A 600 -28.88 -32.95 -11.27
N GLY A 601 -27.66 -32.95 -10.74
CA GLY A 601 -26.50 -32.48 -11.49
C GLY A 601 -25.19 -32.51 -10.71
N THR A 602 -24.12 -32.16 -11.41
CA THR A 602 -22.78 -31.97 -10.84
C THR A 602 -22.44 -30.49 -10.84
N TYR A 603 -22.02 -30.00 -9.68
CA TYR A 603 -21.81 -28.60 -9.41
C TYR A 603 -20.37 -28.35 -8.97
N VAL A 604 -19.80 -27.22 -9.41
CA VAL A 604 -18.50 -26.71 -8.94
C VAL A 604 -18.75 -25.50 -8.07
N ILE A 605 -18.25 -25.52 -6.84
CA ILE A 605 -18.43 -24.47 -5.82
C ILE A 605 -17.09 -23.80 -5.56
N THR A 606 -17.06 -22.47 -5.68
CA THR A 606 -15.83 -21.67 -5.62
C THR A 606 -16.04 -20.44 -4.73
N PRO A 607 -15.49 -20.42 -3.50
CA PRO A 607 -15.42 -19.21 -2.70
C PRO A 607 -14.43 -18.23 -3.35
N GLN A 608 -14.90 -17.02 -3.66
CA GLN A 608 -14.09 -16.04 -4.38
C GLN A 608 -12.87 -15.63 -3.53
N GLY A 609 -11.69 -15.58 -4.17
CA GLY A 609 -10.45 -15.15 -3.52
C GLY A 609 -9.73 -16.19 -2.66
N LEU A 610 -10.29 -17.39 -2.45
CA LEU A 610 -9.63 -18.45 -1.65
C LEU A 610 -8.78 -19.42 -2.47
N GLY A 611 -8.87 -19.37 -3.80
CA GLY A 611 -8.06 -20.23 -4.69
C GLY A 611 -8.39 -21.73 -4.62
N VAL A 612 -9.56 -22.10 -4.09
CA VAL A 612 -10.00 -23.48 -3.91
C VAL A 612 -11.41 -23.68 -4.47
N SER A 613 -11.72 -24.87 -4.96
CA SER A 613 -13.07 -25.25 -5.38
C SER A 613 -13.38 -26.71 -5.03
N VAL A 614 -14.67 -27.04 -4.92
CA VAL A 614 -15.16 -28.40 -4.65
C VAL A 614 -16.19 -28.79 -5.69
N THR A 615 -16.08 -30.01 -6.22
CA THR A 615 -17.10 -30.61 -7.09
C THR A 615 -18.01 -31.51 -6.28
N VAL A 616 -19.33 -31.35 -6.43
CA VAL A 616 -20.33 -32.17 -5.75
C VAL A 616 -21.45 -32.57 -6.71
N THR A 617 -21.89 -33.82 -6.64
CA THR A 617 -23.03 -34.34 -7.42
C THR A 617 -24.21 -34.56 -6.50
N VAL A 618 -25.36 -33.99 -6.84
CA VAL A 618 -26.62 -34.15 -6.11
C VAL A 618 -27.70 -34.76 -7.01
N GLY A 619 -28.48 -35.69 -6.45
CA GLY A 619 -29.61 -36.34 -7.14
C GLY A 619 -30.94 -35.58 -6.95
N GLU A 620 -32.03 -36.12 -7.49
CA GLU A 620 -33.38 -35.56 -7.30
C GLU A 620 -33.79 -35.61 -5.83
N GLY A 621 -34.13 -34.45 -5.24
CA GLY A 621 -34.35 -34.28 -3.81
C GLY A 621 -33.10 -34.51 -2.95
N GLY A 622 -31.90 -34.49 -3.54
CA GLY A 622 -30.64 -34.68 -2.84
C GLY A 622 -30.20 -33.45 -2.04
N PHE A 623 -29.37 -33.69 -1.03
CA PHE A 623 -28.82 -32.64 -0.18
C PHE A 623 -27.32 -32.88 0.02
N ALA A 624 -26.51 -31.82 -0.04
CA ALA A 624 -25.08 -31.93 0.28
C ALA A 624 -24.58 -30.74 1.10
N ILE A 625 -23.54 -30.98 1.91
CA ILE A 625 -22.80 -29.94 2.66
C ILE A 625 -21.37 -29.91 2.14
N VAL A 626 -20.87 -28.71 1.87
CA VAL A 626 -19.50 -28.44 1.41
C VAL A 626 -18.80 -27.49 2.39
N ASP A 627 -17.69 -27.94 2.97
CA ASP A 627 -16.86 -27.16 3.89
C ASP A 627 -15.61 -26.64 3.18
N PHE A 628 -15.26 -25.38 3.42
CA PHE A 628 -13.96 -24.78 3.14
C PHE A 628 -13.27 -24.39 4.44
N TYR A 629 -12.05 -24.87 4.66
CA TYR A 629 -11.31 -24.73 5.92
C TYR A 629 -9.83 -24.46 5.67
N ARG A 630 -9.14 -23.92 6.69
CA ARG A 630 -7.70 -23.62 6.63
C ARG A 630 -6.87 -24.87 6.93
N THR A 631 -5.74 -25.03 6.25
CA THR A 631 -4.81 -26.17 6.39
C THR A 631 -3.42 -25.78 6.87
#